data_AF-A0A1Q3KIN4-F1
#
_entry.id   AF-A0A1Q3KIN4-F1
#
_cell.length_a   1.000
_cell.length_b   1.000
_cell.length_c   1.000
_cell.angle_alpha   90.00
_cell.angle_beta   90.00
_cell.angle_gamma   90.00
#
_symmetry.space_group_name_H-M   'P 1'
#
loop_
_entity.id
_entity.type
_entity.pdbx_description
1 polymer ?
#
loop_
_entity_poly.entity_id
_entity_poly.type
_entity_poly.pdbx_seq_one_letter_code
_entity_poly.pdbx_strand_id
1 'polypeptide(L)'
;MISDPANSLMATHDRLRSNGFPIVSVVSARTTLDARVWLGQWCRNNNRALIVAPVADVSLVMQSYRARIGQDTDLGGLASGQLPVLLLPQSLNETLPAAVKLIAEHKALPVAVPCGLAEIVEGLLDPAMPLPLVSSALEGLIPTADAERQVLKTVAEGRKLQPFLRGACEGLVFYMLEARSETRGLFKANGRLPNSASGRTHEVDIVCETIKLVIEIDGVEHEQPKRKAMDARKQADLECQGYRVRRFGNQQVIDDPVGVWKLIYEQVAQRS
;
A
#
# COMPACT_ATOMS: atom_id res chain seq x y z
N MET A 1 -9.48 7.86 21.79
CA MET A 1 -8.22 7.11 21.56
C MET A 1 -7.86 7.32 20.11
N ILE A 2 -6.72 7.97 19.82
CA ILE A 2 -6.20 8.06 18.45
C ILE A 2 -5.82 6.62 18.08
N SER A 3 -6.50 6.04 17.09
CA SER A 3 -6.17 4.71 16.60
C SER A 3 -4.72 4.72 16.10
N ASP A 4 -3.90 3.78 16.57
CA ASP A 4 -2.55 3.57 16.08
C ASP A 4 -2.59 3.29 14.56
N PRO A 5 -2.00 4.15 13.71
CA PRO A 5 -2.07 4.00 12.25
C PRO A 5 -1.60 2.65 11.75
N ALA A 6 -0.62 2.03 12.41
CA ALA A 6 -0.09 0.73 12.04
C ALA A 6 -1.14 -0.40 12.24
N ASN A 7 -1.90 -0.33 13.34
CA ASN A 7 -3.00 -1.27 13.61
C ASN A 7 -4.05 -1.20 12.51
N SER A 8 -4.45 0.02 12.13
CA SER A 8 -5.44 0.25 11.10
C SER A 8 -4.96 -0.24 9.73
N LEU A 9 -3.71 0.09 9.34
CA LEU A 9 -3.10 -0.38 8.08
C LEU A 9 -3.02 -1.90 7.97
N MET A 10 -2.66 -2.60 9.06
CA MET A 10 -2.64 -4.06 9.03
C MET A 10 -4.04 -4.64 8.79
N ALA A 11 -5.08 -4.08 9.42
CA ALA A 11 -6.46 -4.49 9.14
C ALA A 11 -6.89 -4.14 7.71
N THR A 12 -6.43 -3.01 7.18
CA THR A 12 -6.62 -2.59 5.78
C THR A 12 -6.06 -3.65 4.82
N HIS A 13 -4.88 -4.21 5.09
CA HIS A 13 -4.29 -5.26 4.27
C HIS A 13 -5.15 -6.53 4.22
N ASP A 14 -5.82 -6.91 5.30
CA ASP A 14 -6.76 -8.04 5.26
C ASP A 14 -7.97 -7.77 4.39
N ARG A 15 -8.51 -6.55 4.39
CA ARG A 15 -9.60 -6.15 3.48
C ARG A 15 -9.16 -6.22 2.03
N LEU A 16 -7.94 -5.78 1.73
CA LEU A 16 -7.35 -5.87 0.39
C LEU A 16 -7.23 -7.32 -0.07
N ARG A 17 -6.63 -8.19 0.74
CA ARG A 17 -6.49 -9.62 0.44
C ARG A 17 -7.84 -10.32 0.24
N SER A 18 -8.81 -10.01 1.10
CA SER A 18 -10.17 -10.57 0.99
C SER A 18 -10.90 -10.13 -0.29
N ASN A 19 -10.44 -9.06 -0.93
CA ASN A 19 -10.94 -8.60 -2.22
C ASN A 19 -10.02 -8.97 -3.39
N GLY A 20 -8.99 -9.81 -3.17
CA GLY A 20 -8.10 -10.31 -4.22
C GLY A 20 -6.99 -9.34 -4.63
N PHE A 21 -6.66 -8.35 -3.80
CA PHE A 21 -5.47 -7.51 -3.99
C PHE A 21 -4.25 -8.17 -3.30
N PRO A 22 -3.23 -8.62 -4.06
CA PRO A 22 -2.07 -9.30 -3.51
C PRO A 22 -1.12 -8.31 -2.82
N ILE A 23 -1.08 -8.28 -1.49
CA ILE A 23 -0.26 -7.35 -0.73
C ILE A 23 0.61 -8.06 0.33
N VAL A 24 1.90 -7.77 0.34
CA VAL A 24 2.82 -8.18 1.41
C VAL A 24 2.69 -7.15 2.53
N SER A 25 2.59 -7.60 3.78
CA SER A 25 2.69 -6.68 4.93
C SER A 25 4.16 -6.54 5.34
N VAL A 26 4.84 -5.50 4.89
CA VAL A 26 6.20 -5.18 5.32
C VAL A 26 6.11 -4.37 6.60
N VAL A 27 6.20 -5.04 7.76
CA VAL A 27 6.11 -4.38 9.07
C VAL A 27 7.47 -3.81 9.40
N SER A 28 7.56 -2.49 9.50
CA SER A 28 8.81 -1.81 9.76
C SER A 28 8.85 -1.21 11.15
N ALA A 29 10.01 -1.31 11.79
CA ALA A 29 10.29 -0.67 13.07
C ALA A 29 11.77 -0.28 13.15
N ARG A 30 12.20 0.31 14.28
CA ARG A 30 13.61 0.67 14.52
C ARG A 30 14.54 -0.52 14.31
N THR A 31 14.16 -1.69 14.84
CA THR A 31 14.88 -2.94 14.65
C THR A 31 13.94 -4.04 14.16
N THR A 32 14.49 -5.05 13.50
CA THR A 32 13.75 -6.24 13.07
C THR A 32 13.11 -6.98 14.26
N LEU A 33 13.72 -6.92 15.44
CA LEU A 33 13.14 -7.48 16.67
C LEU A 33 11.89 -6.70 17.09
N ASP A 34 11.93 -5.36 17.08
CA ASP A 34 10.78 -4.52 17.43
C ASP A 34 9.61 -4.79 16.48
N ALA A 35 9.87 -4.91 15.17
CA ALA A 35 8.85 -5.24 14.18
C ALA A 35 8.18 -6.60 14.45
N ARG A 36 8.96 -7.61 14.84
CA ARG A 36 8.43 -8.94 15.23
C ARG A 36 7.62 -8.88 16.51
N VAL A 37 8.09 -8.14 17.51
CA VAL A 37 7.39 -7.97 18.80
C VAL A 37 6.03 -7.30 18.56
N TRP A 38 6.01 -6.22 17.77
CA TRP A 38 4.78 -5.53 17.41
C TRP A 38 3.83 -6.46 16.64
N LEU A 39 4.32 -7.16 15.61
CA LEU A 39 3.49 -8.09 14.82
C LEU A 39 2.89 -9.21 15.68
N GLY A 40 3.68 -9.77 16.60
CA GLY A 40 3.20 -10.78 17.55
C GLY A 40 2.16 -10.24 18.53
N GLN A 41 2.33 -9.01 19.01
CA GLN A 41 1.32 -8.32 19.84
C GLN A 41 0.04 -8.06 19.04
N TRP A 42 0.16 -7.57 17.82
CA TRP A 42 -0.97 -7.34 16.92
C TRP A 42 -1.77 -8.62 16.69
N CYS A 43 -1.11 -9.72 16.36
CA CYS A 43 -1.75 -11.01 16.15
C CYS A 43 -2.50 -11.47 17.41
N ARG A 44 -1.87 -11.39 18.59
CA ARG A 44 -2.52 -11.74 19.87
C ARG A 44 -3.75 -10.89 20.16
N ASN A 45 -3.64 -9.57 19.99
CA ASN A 45 -4.74 -8.64 20.26
C ASN A 45 -5.93 -8.85 19.31
N ASN A 46 -5.69 -9.42 18.14
CA ASN A 46 -6.72 -9.74 17.14
C ASN A 46 -7.08 -11.24 17.13
N ASN A 47 -6.74 -12.00 18.17
CA ASN A 47 -7.00 -13.45 18.28
C ASN A 47 -6.54 -14.26 17.06
N ARG A 48 -5.40 -13.88 16.48
CA ARG A 48 -4.87 -14.45 15.25
C ARG A 48 -3.60 -15.24 15.52
N ALA A 49 -3.53 -16.44 14.96
CA ALA A 49 -2.33 -17.26 15.05
C ALA A 49 -1.22 -16.67 14.16
N LEU A 50 0.03 -16.87 14.59
CA LEU A 50 1.23 -16.49 13.86
C LEU A 50 2.00 -17.76 13.51
N ILE A 51 2.28 -17.96 12.23
CA ILE A 51 3.08 -19.08 11.71
C ILE A 51 4.40 -18.52 11.21
N VAL A 52 5.50 -18.95 11.80
CA VAL A 52 6.84 -18.57 11.36
C VAL A 52 7.32 -19.55 10.29
N ALA A 53 7.69 -19.03 9.13
CA ALA A 53 8.30 -19.80 8.07
C ALA A 53 9.70 -20.29 8.48
N PRO A 54 10.04 -21.56 8.19
CA PRO A 54 11.36 -22.09 8.52
C PRO A 54 12.46 -21.52 7.61
N VAL A 55 12.14 -21.22 6.35
CA VAL A 55 13.04 -20.76 5.29
C VAL A 55 12.29 -19.86 4.31
N ALA A 56 13.00 -19.18 3.40
CA ALA A 56 12.41 -18.38 2.31
C ALA A 56 12.10 -19.19 1.02
N ASP A 57 12.06 -20.52 1.10
CA ASP A 57 11.62 -21.36 -0.01
C ASP A 57 10.08 -21.47 -0.06
N VAL A 58 9.47 -21.01 -1.15
CA VAL A 58 8.01 -20.92 -1.29
C VAL A 58 7.29 -22.26 -1.07
N SER A 59 7.86 -23.36 -1.56
CA SER A 59 7.26 -24.68 -1.44
C SER A 59 7.29 -25.19 0.00
N LEU A 60 8.44 -25.07 0.68
CA LEU A 60 8.59 -25.45 2.09
C LEU A 60 7.78 -24.55 3.02
N VAL A 61 7.69 -23.26 2.71
CA VAL A 61 6.83 -22.30 3.41
C VAL A 61 5.38 -22.78 3.37
N MET A 62 4.85 -23.05 2.17
CA MET A 62 3.46 -23.47 2.01
C MET A 62 3.18 -24.83 2.65
N GLN A 63 4.12 -25.77 2.57
CA GLN A 63 4.00 -27.05 3.26
C GLN A 63 3.91 -26.85 4.78
N SER A 64 4.77 -26.01 5.36
CA SER A 64 4.78 -25.71 6.80
C SER A 64 3.53 -24.96 7.26
N TYR A 65 2.96 -24.13 6.39
CA TYR A 65 1.73 -23.38 6.66
C TYR A 65 0.53 -24.33 6.66
N ARG A 66 0.36 -25.12 5.60
CA ARG A 66 -0.72 -26.13 5.48
C ARG A 66 -0.67 -27.18 6.58
N ALA A 67 0.52 -27.60 7.00
CA ALA A 67 0.67 -28.53 8.13
C ALA A 67 0.05 -28.00 9.44
N ARG A 68 -0.08 -26.68 9.60
CA ARG A 68 -0.64 -26.05 10.81
C ARG A 68 -2.11 -25.68 10.70
N ILE A 69 -2.62 -25.48 9.48
CA ILE A 69 -4.03 -25.09 9.25
C ILE A 69 -4.90 -26.23 8.72
N GLY A 70 -4.31 -27.38 8.40
CA GLY A 70 -4.98 -28.48 7.70
C GLY A 70 -4.62 -28.51 6.20
N GLN A 71 -4.30 -29.69 5.67
CA GLN A 71 -3.85 -29.86 4.27
C GLN A 71 -4.95 -29.52 3.26
N ASP A 72 -6.20 -29.82 3.60
CA ASP A 72 -7.37 -29.66 2.75
C ASP A 72 -8.09 -28.32 2.95
N THR A 73 -7.50 -27.42 3.74
CA THR A 73 -8.09 -26.10 4.02
C THR A 73 -8.09 -25.25 2.77
N ASP A 74 -9.28 -24.85 2.31
CA ASP A 74 -9.43 -23.92 1.19
C ASP A 74 -9.03 -22.50 1.60
N LEU A 75 -7.83 -22.09 1.17
CA LEU A 75 -7.30 -20.75 1.40
C LEU A 75 -8.10 -19.66 0.68
N GLY A 76 -8.84 -20.00 -0.39
CA GLY A 76 -9.67 -19.05 -1.13
C GLY A 76 -11.05 -18.84 -0.50
N GLY A 77 -11.55 -19.84 0.24
CA GLY A 77 -12.86 -19.82 0.89
C GLY A 77 -12.88 -19.15 2.27
N LEU A 78 -11.72 -18.98 2.91
CA LEU A 78 -11.61 -18.32 4.22
C LEU A 78 -11.32 -16.82 4.06
N ALA A 79 -11.93 -16.01 4.94
CA ALA A 79 -11.61 -14.59 5.00
C ALA A 79 -10.13 -14.41 5.45
N SER A 80 -9.39 -13.50 4.79
CA SER A 80 -7.97 -13.26 5.11
C SER A 80 -7.74 -13.08 6.62
N GLY A 81 -8.59 -12.28 7.28
CA GLY A 81 -8.51 -12.00 8.71
C GLY A 81 -8.63 -13.23 9.63
N GLN A 82 -9.14 -14.36 9.14
CA GLN A 82 -9.25 -15.62 9.89
C GLN A 82 -8.03 -16.53 9.70
N LEU A 83 -7.27 -16.33 8.62
CA LEU A 83 -6.06 -17.10 8.33
C LEU A 83 -4.93 -16.70 9.28
N PRO A 84 -4.10 -17.64 9.77
CA PRO A 84 -2.90 -17.29 10.52
C PRO A 84 -1.96 -16.40 9.70
N VAL A 85 -1.35 -15.41 10.32
CA VAL A 85 -0.34 -14.57 9.65
C VAL A 85 0.92 -15.41 9.43
N LEU A 86 1.41 -15.46 8.19
CA LEU A 86 2.66 -16.10 7.82
C LEU A 86 3.80 -15.09 7.94
N LEU A 87 4.69 -15.28 8.91
CA LEU A 87 5.87 -14.46 9.13
C LEU A 87 7.07 -15.09 8.41
N LEU A 88 7.73 -14.34 7.53
CA LEU A 88 9.02 -14.72 6.95
C LEU A 88 10.16 -14.08 7.75
N PRO A 89 10.93 -14.84 8.55
CA PRO A 89 11.86 -14.27 9.53
C PRO A 89 13.27 -14.01 9.00
N GLN A 90 13.58 -14.34 7.74
CA GLN A 90 14.91 -14.10 7.17
C GLN A 90 15.07 -12.60 6.80
N SER A 91 16.25 -12.23 6.29
CA SER A 91 16.52 -10.84 5.87
C SER A 91 15.53 -10.34 4.82
N LEU A 92 15.34 -9.03 4.72
CA LEU A 92 14.47 -8.42 3.70
C LEU A 92 14.78 -8.90 2.28
N ASN A 93 16.07 -8.95 1.90
CA ASN A 93 16.50 -9.35 0.55
C ASN A 93 16.17 -10.81 0.21
N GLU A 94 16.20 -11.68 1.21
CA GLU A 94 15.90 -13.11 1.04
C GLU A 94 14.38 -13.36 1.03
N THR A 95 13.64 -12.68 1.91
CA THR A 95 12.22 -12.93 2.12
C THR A 95 11.31 -12.22 1.13
N LEU A 96 11.67 -11.03 0.67
CA LEU A 96 10.79 -10.22 -0.18
C LEU A 96 10.47 -10.90 -1.53
N PRO A 97 11.42 -11.53 -2.27
CA PRO A 97 11.09 -12.29 -3.47
C PRO A 97 10.11 -13.44 -3.19
N ALA A 98 10.32 -14.17 -2.10
CA ALA A 98 9.45 -15.28 -1.71
C ALA A 98 8.05 -14.77 -1.30
N ALA A 99 7.98 -13.67 -0.54
CA ALA A 99 6.74 -13.03 -0.14
C ALA A 99 5.90 -12.60 -1.34
N VAL A 100 6.51 -11.90 -2.30
CA VAL A 100 5.83 -11.43 -3.53
C VAL A 100 5.35 -12.60 -4.37
N LYS A 101 6.15 -13.68 -4.50
CA LYS A 101 5.72 -14.89 -5.19
C LYS A 101 4.53 -15.56 -4.49
N LEU A 102 4.57 -15.68 -3.16
CA LEU A 102 3.49 -16.25 -2.35
C LEU A 102 2.18 -15.51 -2.54
N ILE A 103 2.16 -14.18 -2.45
CA ILE A 103 0.92 -13.39 -2.61
C ILE A 103 0.40 -13.39 -4.05
N ALA A 104 1.27 -13.59 -5.05
CA ALA A 104 0.86 -13.70 -6.44
C ALA A 104 0.11 -15.03 -6.68
N GLU A 105 0.59 -16.13 -6.09
CA GLU A 105 0.00 -17.46 -6.16
C GLU A 105 -1.21 -17.63 -5.20
N HIS A 106 -1.17 -16.96 -4.05
CA HIS A 106 -2.15 -17.07 -2.96
C HIS A 106 -2.56 -15.68 -2.44
N LYS A 107 -3.39 -14.98 -3.20
CA LYS A 107 -3.78 -13.57 -2.93
C LYS A 107 -4.41 -13.32 -1.55
N ALA A 108 -5.10 -14.32 -1.00
CA ALA A 108 -5.74 -14.24 0.32
C ALA A 108 -4.76 -14.46 1.48
N LEU A 109 -3.55 -14.97 1.22
CA LEU A 109 -2.61 -15.38 2.26
C LEU A 109 -2.00 -14.15 2.97
N PRO A 110 -2.15 -14.02 4.30
CA PRO A 110 -1.57 -12.91 5.05
C PRO A 110 -0.07 -13.13 5.27
N VAL A 111 0.74 -12.72 4.30
CA VAL A 111 2.21 -12.76 4.37
C VAL A 111 2.75 -11.48 5.00
N ALA A 112 3.58 -11.61 6.04
CA ALA A 112 4.23 -10.52 6.74
C ALA A 112 5.76 -10.67 6.75
N VAL A 113 6.45 -9.58 6.45
CA VAL A 113 7.91 -9.45 6.45
C VAL A 113 8.29 -8.40 7.49
N PRO A 114 8.66 -8.79 8.72
CA PRO A 114 9.16 -7.85 9.72
C PRO A 114 10.58 -7.42 9.37
N CYS A 115 10.84 -6.11 9.39
CA CYS A 115 12.14 -5.55 9.02
C CYS A 115 12.50 -4.31 9.87
N GLY A 116 13.79 -4.10 10.06
CA GLY A 116 14.33 -2.90 10.68
C GLY A 116 14.59 -1.80 9.65
N LEU A 117 14.66 -0.54 10.11
CA LEU A 117 14.98 0.60 9.23
C LEU A 117 16.29 0.42 8.46
N ALA A 118 17.31 -0.13 9.10
CA ALA A 118 18.61 -0.40 8.45
C ALA A 118 18.45 -1.38 7.29
N GLU A 119 17.72 -2.50 7.49
CA GLU A 119 17.47 -3.49 6.43
C GLU A 119 16.66 -2.91 5.28
N ILE A 120 15.69 -2.02 5.56
CA ILE A 120 14.93 -1.32 4.51
C ILE A 120 15.86 -0.45 3.69
N VAL A 121 16.70 0.36 4.34
CA VAL A 121 17.62 1.25 3.65
C VAL A 121 18.63 0.45 2.84
N GLU A 122 19.30 -0.53 3.45
CA GLU A 122 20.33 -1.34 2.80
C GLU A 122 19.74 -2.19 1.66
N GLY A 123 18.65 -2.91 1.91
CA GLY A 123 18.05 -3.83 0.96
C GLY A 123 17.30 -3.12 -0.16
N LEU A 124 16.46 -2.13 0.16
CA LEU A 124 15.68 -1.43 -0.87
C LEU A 124 16.52 -0.41 -1.64
N LEU A 125 17.65 0.09 -1.13
CA LEU A 125 18.58 0.90 -1.94
C LEU A 125 19.53 0.05 -2.80
N ASP A 126 19.72 -1.23 -2.50
CA ASP A 126 20.61 -2.11 -3.26
C ASP A 126 20.16 -2.22 -4.73
N PRO A 127 20.96 -1.75 -5.70
CA PRO A 127 20.64 -1.85 -7.13
C PRO A 127 20.34 -3.28 -7.61
N ALA A 128 20.84 -4.30 -6.91
CA ALA A 128 20.58 -5.71 -7.22
C ALA A 128 19.13 -6.13 -6.92
N MET A 129 18.42 -5.47 -6.00
CA MET A 129 17.02 -5.75 -5.71
C MET A 129 16.13 -5.30 -6.89
N PRO A 130 15.36 -6.16 -7.56
CA PRO A 130 14.51 -5.76 -8.67
C PRO A 130 13.48 -4.68 -8.31
N LEU A 131 13.27 -3.68 -9.18
CA LEU A 131 12.32 -2.59 -8.95
C LEU A 131 10.90 -3.06 -8.59
N PRO A 132 10.32 -4.10 -9.21
CA PRO A 132 8.99 -4.59 -8.83
C PRO A 132 8.92 -5.05 -7.37
N LEU A 133 9.99 -5.63 -6.83
CA LEU A 133 10.03 -6.03 -5.42
C LEU A 133 10.09 -4.81 -4.51
N VAL A 134 10.90 -3.80 -4.86
CA VAL A 134 10.96 -2.55 -4.11
C VAL A 134 9.59 -1.88 -4.07
N SER A 135 8.89 -1.79 -5.21
CA SER A 135 7.52 -1.27 -5.25
C SER A 135 6.59 -2.06 -4.32
N SER A 136 6.56 -3.39 -4.43
CA SER A 136 5.72 -4.22 -3.55
C SER A 136 6.03 -4.05 -2.06
N ALA A 137 7.29 -3.83 -1.69
CA ALA A 137 7.67 -3.57 -0.30
C ALA A 137 7.16 -2.21 0.20
N LEU A 138 7.31 -1.15 -0.61
CA LEU A 138 6.88 0.19 -0.24
C LEU A 138 5.35 0.31 -0.20
N GLU A 139 4.64 -0.33 -1.13
CA GLU A 139 3.17 -0.41 -1.17
C GLU A 139 2.61 -1.16 0.05
N GLY A 140 3.35 -2.16 0.51
CA GLY A 140 3.03 -3.00 1.66
C GLY A 140 3.53 -2.50 3.00
N LEU A 141 4.09 -1.29 3.08
CA LEU A 141 4.76 -0.82 4.29
C LEU A 141 3.76 -0.52 5.42
N ILE A 142 4.01 -1.11 6.59
CA ILE A 142 3.27 -0.87 7.83
C ILE A 142 4.27 -0.27 8.83
N PRO A 143 4.36 1.07 8.88
CA PRO A 143 5.27 1.77 9.76
C PRO A 143 4.79 1.75 11.20
N THR A 144 5.55 1.15 12.13
CA THR A 144 5.21 1.17 13.57
C THR A 144 5.80 2.37 14.31
N ALA A 145 6.57 3.24 13.63
CA ALA A 145 7.16 4.44 14.23
C ALA A 145 7.28 5.62 13.22
N ASP A 146 7.24 6.85 13.70
CA ASP A 146 7.20 8.04 12.83
C ASP A 146 8.45 8.27 11.95
N ALA A 147 9.57 7.58 12.22
CA ALA A 147 10.85 7.78 11.53
C ALA A 147 10.88 7.32 10.05
N GLU A 148 9.82 6.65 9.58
CA GLU A 148 9.82 5.90 8.31
C GLU A 148 9.48 6.74 7.08
N ARG A 149 8.84 7.92 7.25
CA ARG A 149 8.59 8.83 6.11
C ARG A 149 9.87 9.28 5.42
N GLN A 150 10.94 9.53 6.19
CA GLN A 150 12.23 9.92 5.64
C GLN A 150 12.89 8.75 4.90
N VAL A 151 12.74 7.53 5.42
CA VAL A 151 13.27 6.30 4.79
C VAL A 151 12.57 6.02 3.46
N LEU A 152 11.25 6.10 3.41
CA LEU A 152 10.46 5.98 2.18
C LEU A 152 10.93 6.94 1.09
N LYS A 153 11.14 8.21 1.47
CA LYS A 153 11.63 9.24 0.56
C LYS A 153 13.04 8.92 0.06
N THR A 154 13.96 8.58 0.96
CA THR A 154 15.34 8.24 0.59
C THR A 154 15.41 7.03 -0.33
N VAL A 155 14.65 5.97 -0.04
CA VAL A 155 14.61 4.77 -0.88
C VAL A 155 14.06 5.09 -2.26
N ALA A 156 12.93 5.77 -2.35
CA ALA A 156 12.32 6.08 -3.64
C ALA A 156 13.16 7.04 -4.49
N GLU A 157 13.79 8.05 -3.89
CA GLU A 157 14.72 8.95 -4.56
C GLU A 157 15.98 8.20 -5.04
N GLY A 158 16.60 7.41 -4.15
CA GLY A 158 17.80 6.64 -4.48
C GLY A 158 17.57 5.58 -5.55
N ARG A 159 16.40 4.96 -5.57
CA ARG A 159 15.99 3.96 -6.57
C ARG A 159 15.34 4.55 -7.81
N LYS A 160 15.15 5.87 -7.86
CA LYS A 160 14.45 6.59 -8.93
C LYS A 160 13.08 5.97 -9.25
N LEU A 161 12.37 5.53 -8.21
CA LEU A 161 11.03 5.00 -8.34
C LEU A 161 10.10 6.12 -8.76
N GLN A 162 9.53 5.97 -9.95
CA GLN A 162 8.58 6.91 -10.53
C GLN A 162 7.25 6.18 -10.68
N PRO A 163 6.15 6.72 -10.13
CA PRO A 163 6.07 7.98 -9.38
C PRO A 163 6.41 7.83 -7.89
N PHE A 164 7.05 8.84 -7.28
CA PHE A 164 7.24 8.90 -5.81
C PHE A 164 5.94 9.31 -5.12
N LEU A 165 5.29 8.36 -4.44
CA LEU A 165 4.04 8.61 -3.71
C LEU A 165 4.35 9.24 -2.35
N ARG A 166 3.70 10.37 -2.03
CA ARG A 166 4.07 11.24 -0.90
C ARG A 166 3.42 10.80 0.41
N GLY A 167 2.36 10.00 0.33
CA GLY A 167 1.66 9.42 1.47
C GLY A 167 1.33 7.93 1.30
N ALA A 168 1.24 7.20 2.42
CA ALA A 168 0.88 5.77 2.41
C ALA A 168 -0.52 5.51 1.80
N CYS A 169 -1.47 6.43 2.02
CA CYS A 169 -2.81 6.34 1.43
C CYS A 169 -2.82 6.59 -0.09
N GLU A 170 -2.01 7.54 -0.58
CA GLU A 170 -1.77 7.72 -2.02
C GLU A 170 -1.16 6.46 -2.64
N GLY A 171 -0.12 5.93 -1.96
CA GLY A 171 0.51 4.64 -2.22
C GLY A 171 -0.50 3.53 -2.46
N LEU A 172 -1.35 3.33 -1.46
CA LEU A 172 -2.36 2.29 -1.44
C LEU A 172 -3.39 2.44 -2.56
N VAL A 173 -3.90 3.64 -2.79
CA VAL A 173 -4.88 3.90 -3.85
C VAL A 173 -4.26 3.67 -5.23
N PHE A 174 -3.05 4.19 -5.47
CA PHE A 174 -2.36 3.98 -6.74
C PHE A 174 -2.06 2.50 -7.00
N TYR A 175 -1.57 1.78 -5.99
CA TYR A 175 -1.38 0.33 -6.05
C TYR A 175 -2.67 -0.42 -6.43
N MET A 176 -3.80 -0.10 -5.80
CA MET A 176 -5.08 -0.75 -6.13
C MET A 176 -5.50 -0.51 -7.59
N LEU A 177 -5.21 0.66 -8.14
CA LEU A 177 -5.49 0.98 -9.55
C LEU A 177 -4.57 0.18 -10.50
N GLU A 178 -3.29 0.02 -10.17
CA GLU A 178 -2.35 -0.76 -10.98
C GLU A 178 -2.55 -2.28 -10.85
N ALA A 179 -3.09 -2.74 -9.72
CA ALA A 179 -3.32 -4.15 -9.45
C ALA A 179 -4.43 -4.78 -10.31
N ARG A 180 -5.34 -3.98 -10.90
CA ARG A 180 -6.50 -4.45 -11.67
C ARG A 180 -6.30 -4.22 -13.16
N SER A 181 -6.56 -5.24 -13.98
CA SER A 181 -6.45 -5.15 -15.44
C SER A 181 -7.24 -4.00 -16.07
N GLU A 182 -8.37 -3.66 -15.46
CA GLU A 182 -9.33 -2.68 -15.93
C GLU A 182 -8.85 -1.23 -15.72
N THR A 183 -7.97 -1.01 -14.74
CA THR A 183 -7.45 0.33 -14.39
C THR A 183 -5.95 0.46 -14.56
N ARG A 184 -5.24 -0.65 -14.75
CA ARG A 184 -3.78 -0.70 -14.89
C ARG A 184 -3.30 0.17 -16.06
N GLY A 185 -2.33 1.02 -15.77
CA GLY A 185 -1.71 1.91 -16.75
C GLY A 185 -2.59 3.08 -17.19
N LEU A 186 -3.81 3.21 -16.66
CA LEU A 186 -4.68 4.36 -16.96
C LEU A 186 -4.31 5.59 -16.14
N PHE A 187 -3.69 5.40 -14.97
CA PHE A 187 -3.43 6.45 -14.00
C PHE A 187 -1.94 6.78 -13.90
N LYS A 188 -1.64 8.06 -13.66
CA LYS A 188 -0.31 8.58 -13.33
C LYS A 188 -0.38 9.23 -11.96
N ALA A 189 0.57 8.93 -11.07
CA ALA A 189 0.68 9.66 -9.82
C ALA A 189 1.57 10.92 -9.97
N ASN A 190 1.36 11.90 -9.09
CA ASN A 190 1.95 13.25 -9.14
C ASN A 190 1.76 13.94 -10.50
N GLY A 191 0.55 13.87 -11.04
CA GLY A 191 0.20 14.48 -12.32
C GLY A 191 0.45 15.99 -12.31
N ARG A 192 1.03 16.52 -13.39
CA ARG A 192 1.18 17.96 -13.59
C ARG A 192 0.27 18.42 -14.71
N LEU A 193 -0.79 19.13 -14.35
CA LEU A 193 -1.79 19.64 -15.27
C LEU A 193 -1.58 21.15 -15.47
N PRO A 194 -1.79 21.69 -16.68
CA PRO A 194 -1.66 23.13 -16.91
C PRO A 194 -2.68 23.90 -16.05
N ASN A 195 -2.32 25.10 -15.63
CA ASN A 195 -3.24 26.04 -15.02
C ASN A 195 -3.86 26.91 -16.13
N SER A 196 -5.18 27.03 -16.22
CA SER A 196 -5.80 27.78 -17.34
C SER A 196 -5.58 29.29 -17.25
N ALA A 197 -5.34 29.81 -16.04
CA ALA A 197 -5.22 31.23 -15.76
C ALA A 197 -3.76 31.75 -15.71
N SER A 198 -2.76 30.86 -15.79
CA SER A 198 -1.35 31.22 -15.69
C SER A 198 -0.47 30.19 -16.40
N GLY A 199 0.73 30.57 -16.84
CA GLY A 199 1.71 29.62 -17.39
C GLY A 199 2.31 28.62 -16.38
N ARG A 200 1.66 28.39 -15.23
CA ARG A 200 2.07 27.44 -14.18
C ARG A 200 1.31 26.12 -14.32
N THR A 201 1.65 25.13 -13.50
CA THR A 201 0.96 23.84 -13.44
C THR A 201 0.34 23.59 -12.08
N HIS A 202 -0.81 22.93 -12.05
CA HIS A 202 -1.35 22.25 -10.89
C HIS A 202 -0.72 20.87 -10.75
N GLU A 203 -0.19 20.57 -9.58
CA GLU A 203 0.22 19.22 -9.23
C GLU A 203 -0.95 18.51 -8.53
N VAL A 204 -1.26 17.28 -8.95
CA VAL A 204 -2.36 16.45 -8.44
C VAL A 204 -1.84 15.07 -8.05
N ASP A 205 -2.46 14.43 -7.05
CA ASP A 205 -1.90 13.18 -6.50
C ASP A 205 -1.98 12.02 -7.48
N ILE A 206 -3.13 11.79 -8.10
CA ILE A 206 -3.32 10.75 -9.13
C ILE A 206 -4.25 11.30 -10.24
N VAL A 207 -3.91 11.04 -11.50
CA VAL A 207 -4.71 11.49 -12.65
C VAL A 207 -4.82 10.44 -13.73
N CYS A 208 -6.02 10.31 -14.31
CA CYS A 208 -6.24 9.69 -15.61
C CYS A 208 -6.62 10.78 -16.62
N GLU A 209 -5.70 11.13 -17.51
CA GLU A 209 -5.90 12.18 -18.51
C GLU A 209 -6.95 11.78 -19.55
N THR A 210 -7.01 10.49 -19.92
CA THR A 210 -7.92 9.96 -20.95
C THR A 210 -9.39 10.21 -20.61
N ILE A 211 -9.80 9.92 -19.37
CA ILE A 211 -11.20 10.16 -18.93
C ILE A 211 -11.37 11.49 -18.19
N LYS A 212 -10.29 12.29 -18.09
CA LYS A 212 -10.19 13.53 -17.31
C LYS A 212 -10.66 13.36 -15.86
N LEU A 213 -10.02 12.45 -15.12
CA LEU A 213 -10.31 12.20 -13.70
C LEU A 213 -9.07 12.50 -12.86
N VAL A 214 -9.21 13.36 -11.85
CA VAL A 214 -8.21 13.66 -10.83
C VAL A 214 -8.67 13.09 -9.49
N ILE A 215 -7.77 12.39 -8.81
CA ILE A 215 -7.95 11.91 -7.45
C ILE A 215 -6.95 12.62 -6.53
N GLU A 216 -7.44 13.19 -5.44
CA GLU A 216 -6.64 13.83 -4.39
C GLU A 216 -6.87 13.10 -3.06
N ILE A 217 -5.81 12.86 -2.30
CA ILE A 217 -5.84 12.20 -1.01
C ILE A 217 -5.48 13.23 0.07
N ASP A 218 -6.52 13.79 0.70
CA ASP A 218 -6.36 14.87 1.67
C ASP A 218 -5.90 14.32 3.03
N GLY A 219 -4.77 14.84 3.53
CA GLY A 219 -4.26 14.55 4.87
C GLY A 219 -5.03 15.26 6.00
N VAL A 220 -4.71 14.95 7.26
CA VAL A 220 -5.37 15.56 8.44
C VAL A 220 -5.01 17.06 8.61
N GLU A 221 -4.00 17.56 7.88
CA GLU A 221 -3.46 18.93 8.03
C GLU A 221 -4.09 20.00 7.09
N HIS A 222 -5.24 19.73 6.48
CA HIS A 222 -5.90 20.68 5.55
C HIS A 222 -6.79 21.77 6.22
N GLU A 223 -6.65 22.00 7.53
CA GLU A 223 -7.52 22.96 8.26
C GLU A 223 -7.03 24.43 8.27
N GLN A 224 -6.01 24.79 7.46
CA GLN A 224 -5.60 26.20 7.35
C GLN A 224 -6.48 26.96 6.32
N PRO A 225 -7.15 28.06 6.68
CA PRO A 225 -8.08 28.77 5.79
C PRO A 225 -7.48 29.22 4.45
N LYS A 226 -6.18 29.59 4.45
CA LYS A 226 -5.45 29.99 3.23
C LYS A 226 -5.23 28.84 2.26
N ARG A 227 -4.99 27.62 2.76
CA ARG A 227 -4.85 26.41 1.93
C ARG A 227 -6.18 26.02 1.31
N LYS A 228 -7.27 26.07 2.09
CA LYS A 228 -8.62 25.80 1.60
C LYS A 228 -9.05 26.67 0.40
N ALA A 229 -8.73 27.97 0.45
CA ALA A 229 -9.02 28.88 -0.67
C ALA A 229 -8.18 28.58 -1.91
N MET A 230 -6.93 28.16 -1.74
CA MET A 230 -6.04 27.76 -2.84
C MET A 230 -6.52 26.44 -3.47
N ASP A 231 -6.89 25.46 -2.65
CA ASP A 231 -7.38 24.15 -3.09
C ASP A 231 -8.72 24.28 -3.86
N ALA A 232 -9.61 25.16 -3.40
CA ALA A 232 -10.85 25.48 -4.12
C ALA A 232 -10.58 26.12 -5.50
N ARG A 233 -9.59 27.01 -5.61
CA ARG A 233 -9.20 27.61 -6.89
C ARG A 233 -8.59 26.57 -7.84
N LYS A 234 -7.69 25.72 -7.33
CA LYS A 234 -7.12 24.60 -8.08
C LYS A 234 -8.24 23.69 -8.61
N GLN A 235 -9.19 23.34 -7.75
CA GLN A 235 -10.30 22.49 -8.15
C GLN A 235 -11.17 23.13 -9.24
N ALA A 236 -11.58 24.39 -9.07
CA ALA A 236 -12.37 25.10 -10.07
C ALA A 236 -11.65 25.21 -11.43
N ASP A 237 -10.34 25.46 -11.43
CA ASP A 237 -9.55 25.52 -12.66
C ASP A 237 -9.50 24.17 -13.38
N LEU A 238 -9.24 23.08 -12.66
CA LEU A 238 -9.23 21.73 -13.23
C LEU A 238 -10.62 21.35 -13.77
N GLU A 239 -11.68 21.69 -13.06
CA GLU A 239 -13.07 21.45 -13.49
C GLU A 239 -13.43 22.24 -14.76
N CYS A 240 -12.99 23.50 -14.86
CA CYS A 240 -13.12 24.30 -16.10
C CYS A 240 -12.41 23.66 -17.30
N GLN A 241 -11.31 22.92 -17.08
CA GLN A 241 -10.60 22.16 -18.11
C GLN A 241 -11.30 20.82 -18.46
N GLY A 242 -12.42 20.52 -17.80
CA GLY A 242 -13.22 19.31 -17.98
C GLY A 242 -12.76 18.12 -17.15
N TYR A 243 -11.86 18.33 -16.18
CA TYR A 243 -11.53 17.29 -15.20
C TYR A 243 -12.62 17.15 -14.15
N ARG A 244 -12.85 15.92 -13.69
CA ARG A 244 -13.58 15.66 -12.46
C ARG A 244 -12.57 15.49 -11.35
N VAL A 245 -12.72 16.24 -10.26
CA VAL A 245 -11.85 16.12 -9.09
C VAL A 245 -12.58 15.34 -8.01
N ARG A 246 -12.00 14.23 -7.55
CA ARG A 246 -12.49 13.42 -6.42
C ARG A 246 -11.48 13.48 -5.30
N ARG A 247 -11.95 13.83 -4.11
CA ARG A 247 -11.13 13.95 -2.90
C ARG A 247 -11.50 12.84 -1.93
N PHE A 248 -10.50 12.19 -1.33
CA PHE A 248 -10.69 11.18 -0.29
C PHE A 248 -9.80 11.55 0.90
N GLY A 249 -10.33 11.45 2.13
CA GLY A 249 -9.50 11.65 3.32
C GLY A 249 -8.67 10.42 3.64
N ASN A 250 -7.50 10.59 4.28
CA ASN A 250 -6.69 9.45 4.75
C ASN A 250 -7.50 8.43 5.57
N GLN A 251 -8.36 8.89 6.47
CA GLN A 251 -9.18 8.00 7.29
C GLN A 251 -10.14 7.16 6.44
N GLN A 252 -10.70 7.74 5.38
CA GLN A 252 -11.58 7.02 4.45
C GLN A 252 -10.81 5.95 3.68
N VAL A 253 -9.59 6.25 3.21
CA VAL A 253 -8.73 5.28 2.52
C VAL A 253 -8.29 4.16 3.47
N ILE A 254 -7.98 4.51 4.71
CA ILE A 254 -7.59 3.53 5.73
C ILE A 254 -8.77 2.63 6.07
N ASP A 255 -9.92 3.20 6.40
CA ASP A 255 -11.09 2.46 6.88
C ASP A 255 -11.72 1.60 5.76
N ASP A 256 -11.88 2.15 4.56
CA ASP A 256 -12.50 1.46 3.44
C ASP A 256 -11.75 1.69 2.10
N PRO A 257 -10.54 1.12 1.94
CA PRO A 257 -9.76 1.28 0.71
C PRO A 257 -10.49 0.69 -0.49
N VAL A 258 -11.24 -0.40 -0.30
CA VAL A 258 -11.95 -1.10 -1.37
C VAL A 258 -13.17 -0.29 -1.81
N GLY A 259 -13.90 0.35 -0.89
CA GLY A 259 -14.94 1.31 -1.24
C GLY A 259 -14.39 2.49 -2.01
N VAL A 260 -13.24 3.05 -1.59
CA VAL A 260 -12.54 4.11 -2.35
C VAL A 260 -12.21 3.63 -3.77
N TRP A 261 -11.60 2.44 -3.91
CA TRP A 261 -11.30 1.87 -5.22
C TRP A 261 -12.55 1.67 -6.08
N LYS A 262 -13.64 1.11 -5.52
CA LYS A 262 -14.91 0.91 -6.23
C LYS A 262 -15.48 2.22 -6.77
N LEU A 263 -15.46 3.28 -5.94
CA LEU A 263 -15.91 4.60 -6.35
C LEU A 263 -15.07 5.17 -7.51
N ILE A 264 -13.76 4.93 -7.52
CA ILE A 264 -12.89 5.34 -8.64
C ILE A 264 -13.18 4.48 -9.88
N TYR A 265 -13.30 3.17 -9.72
CA TYR A 265 -13.59 2.22 -10.80
C TYR A 265 -14.92 2.53 -11.50
N GLU A 266 -15.97 2.86 -10.75
CA GLU A 266 -17.25 3.28 -11.32
C GLU A 266 -17.11 4.50 -12.26
N GLN A 267 -16.20 5.42 -11.99
CA GLN A 267 -15.93 6.56 -12.87
C GLN A 267 -15.25 6.13 -14.17
N VAL A 268 -14.34 5.16 -14.09
CA VAL A 268 -13.65 4.59 -15.25
C VAL A 268 -14.64 3.83 -16.13
N ALA A 269 -15.48 2.98 -15.53
CA ALA A 269 -16.47 2.16 -16.22
C ALA A 269 -17.55 3.00 -16.93
N GLN A 270 -17.91 4.17 -16.41
CA GLN A 270 -18.87 5.09 -17.05
C GLN A 270 -18.32 5.78 -18.31
N ARG A 271 -17.02 5.67 -18.60
CA ARG A 271 -16.34 6.36 -19.71
C ARG A 271 -15.47 5.47 -20.59
N SER A 272 -15.51 4.15 -20.36
CA SER A 272 -14.86 3.14 -21.20
C SER A 272 -15.79 2.65 -22.30
#